data_AF-A0A947CFC2-F1
#
_entry.id   AF-A0A947CFC2-F1
#
_cell.length_a   1.000
_cell.length_b   1.000
_cell.length_c   1.000
_cell.angle_alpha   90.00
_cell.angle_beta   90.00
_cell.angle_gamma   90.00
#
_symmetry.space_group_name_H-M   'P 1'
#
loop_
_entity.id
_entity.type
_entity.pdbx_description
1 polymer ?
#
loop_
_entity_poly.entity_id
_entity_poly.type
_entity_poly.pdbx_seq_one_letter_code
_entity_poly.pdbx_strand_id
1 'polypeptide(L)'
;MNDAGKRPVEGVEAAELRRSLPCRKCRYDLRGLAIGGVCPECGLAVVDSVRAAIDPMAGRLPRLTNPRSVGNALLWLIMCLDAAAIVLTGRALGLRLDALGRPHLVEMMPRGVVLGAVLVAVAALPAVVLLAPPREAEGIGVVRRNLWRLGGGLLALAAGAATAWALASELAAFAEIEESLLLITLALGIAATMLPLRGILQTIGERSRQYRTARSERQRAIDMVAAAVGMIAGETVRLAVRGGDLGILATLGGTIAWISALMALIGFGYLTVNAVWIRRALRRPPPTLHELVTRANTDEG
;
A
#
# COMPACT_ATOMS: atom_id res chain seq x y z
N MET A 1 31.82 18.49 -21.30
CA MET A 1 33.11 18.25 -20.62
C MET A 1 33.27 19.33 -19.55
N ASN A 2 32.82 19.04 -18.33
CA ASN A 2 33.05 19.89 -17.15
C ASN A 2 33.30 18.94 -15.99
N ASP A 3 34.55 18.48 -15.87
CA ASP A 3 35.07 17.74 -14.71
C ASP A 3 35.48 18.75 -13.62
N ALA A 4 34.57 19.69 -13.36
CA ALA A 4 34.80 20.80 -12.44
C ALA A 4 34.67 20.27 -11.00
N GLY A 5 35.80 19.83 -10.47
CA GLY A 5 36.13 19.98 -9.06
C GLY A 5 35.21 19.26 -8.07
N LYS A 6 35.18 17.92 -8.13
CA LYS A 6 34.99 17.15 -6.89
C LYS A 6 36.25 17.37 -6.04
N ARG A 7 36.29 18.45 -5.25
CA ARG A 7 37.26 18.53 -4.17
C ARG A 7 37.02 17.29 -3.29
N PRO A 8 37.99 16.38 -3.12
CA PRO A 8 37.84 15.30 -2.18
C PRO A 8 37.51 15.93 -0.83
N VAL A 9 36.49 15.41 -0.16
CA VAL A 9 36.18 15.86 1.20
C VAL A 9 37.30 15.28 2.06
N GLU A 10 38.38 16.05 2.25
CA GLU A 10 39.69 15.66 2.81
C GLU A 10 39.64 15.03 4.22
N GLY A 11 38.46 14.83 4.83
CA GLY A 11 38.30 14.13 6.11
C GLY A 11 37.54 12.80 6.05
N VAL A 12 37.06 12.34 4.89
CA VAL A 12 36.24 11.11 4.81
C VAL A 12 37.09 9.86 4.53
N GLU A 13 38.25 10.01 3.90
CA GLU A 13 39.08 8.87 3.48
C GLU A 13 39.74 8.14 4.66
N ALA A 14 40.12 8.88 5.71
CA ALA A 14 40.71 8.35 6.94
C ALA A 14 39.68 7.88 7.98
N ALA A 15 38.38 7.99 7.69
CA ALA A 15 37.37 7.65 8.68
C ALA A 15 37.13 6.13 8.71
N GLU A 16 37.01 5.57 9.92
CA GLU A 16 36.90 4.13 10.15
C GLU A 16 35.45 3.68 10.38
N LEU A 17 35.13 2.46 9.94
CA LEU A 17 33.82 1.85 10.16
C LEU A 17 33.68 1.33 11.61
N ARG A 18 32.82 1.97 12.40
CA ARG A 18 32.58 1.60 13.80
C ARG A 18 31.59 0.45 13.97
N ARG A 19 30.58 0.39 13.11
CA ARG A 19 29.54 -0.65 13.16
C ARG A 19 29.84 -1.78 12.18
N SER A 20 29.40 -2.98 12.54
CA SER A 20 29.46 -4.12 11.63
C SER A 20 28.72 -3.81 10.34
N LEU A 21 29.42 -3.95 9.22
CA LEU A 21 28.92 -3.72 7.89
C LEU A 21 29.41 -4.86 6.99
N PRO A 22 28.54 -5.80 6.58
CA PRO A 22 28.97 -6.89 5.73
C PRO A 22 29.30 -6.38 4.33
N CYS A 23 30.40 -6.85 3.76
CA CYS A 23 30.79 -6.58 2.39
C CYS A 23 29.68 -7.02 1.42
N ARG A 24 29.35 -6.17 0.44
CA ARG A 24 28.27 -6.45 -0.51
C ARG A 24 28.53 -7.70 -1.37
N LYS A 25 29.80 -8.04 -1.62
CA LYS A 25 30.21 -9.19 -2.44
C LYS A 25 30.36 -10.47 -1.62
N CYS A 26 31.26 -10.48 -0.63
CA CYS A 26 31.61 -11.70 0.12
C CYS A 26 31.01 -11.78 1.54
N ARG A 27 30.27 -10.78 2.01
CA ARG A 27 29.70 -10.69 3.37
C ARG A 27 30.69 -10.56 4.54
N TYR A 28 32.00 -10.47 4.30
CA TYR A 28 33.02 -10.19 5.33
C TYR A 28 32.68 -8.92 6.13
N ASP A 29 32.87 -8.93 7.46
CA ASP A 29 32.59 -7.78 8.33
C ASP A 29 33.65 -6.68 8.15
N LEU A 30 33.24 -5.52 7.63
CA LEU A 30 34.14 -4.40 7.32
C LEU A 30 34.41 -3.47 8.51
N ARG A 31 33.97 -3.84 9.72
CA ARG A 31 34.24 -3.06 10.94
C ARG A 31 35.75 -2.90 11.17
N GLY A 32 36.16 -1.69 11.54
CA GLY A 32 37.55 -1.30 11.78
C GLY A 32 38.34 -0.97 10.51
N LEU A 33 37.78 -1.17 9.31
CA LEU A 33 38.44 -0.75 8.07
C LEU A 33 38.15 0.72 7.77
N ALA A 34 39.14 1.41 7.19
CA ALA A 34 38.97 2.74 6.64
C ALA A 34 37.97 2.71 5.46
N ILE A 35 37.13 3.74 5.33
CA ILE A 35 36.13 3.84 4.25
C ILE A 35 36.79 3.86 2.86
N GLY A 36 37.98 4.44 2.76
CA GLY A 36 38.80 4.45 1.54
C GLY A 36 39.49 3.12 1.24
N GLY A 37 39.46 2.16 2.18
CA GLY A 37 40.10 0.86 2.03
C GLY A 37 39.38 -0.11 1.10
N VAL A 38 39.95 -1.32 0.99
CA VAL A 38 39.39 -2.45 0.24
C VAL A 38 39.09 -3.61 1.17
N CYS A 39 38.09 -4.43 0.81
CA CYS A 39 37.76 -5.65 1.54
C CYS A 39 38.91 -6.67 1.38
N PRO A 40 39.48 -7.20 2.48
CA PRO A 40 40.63 -8.11 2.42
C PRO A 40 40.33 -9.43 1.71
N GLU A 41 39.07 -9.88 1.75
CA GLU A 41 38.68 -11.17 1.17
C GLU A 41 38.43 -11.13 -0.34
N CYS A 42 37.94 -10.00 -0.87
CA CYS A 42 37.45 -9.96 -2.26
C CYS A 42 37.87 -8.75 -3.07
N GLY A 43 38.64 -7.83 -2.47
CA GLY A 43 39.13 -6.60 -3.10
C GLY A 43 38.07 -5.53 -3.38
N LEU A 44 36.80 -5.75 -3.03
CA LEU A 44 35.76 -4.74 -3.24
C LEU A 44 36.03 -3.51 -2.37
N ALA A 45 35.97 -2.31 -2.95
CA ALA A 45 36.12 -1.06 -2.21
C ALA A 45 35.07 -0.95 -1.08
N VAL A 46 35.50 -0.57 0.12
CA VAL A 46 34.64 -0.44 1.31
C VAL A 46 33.52 0.57 1.05
N VAL A 47 33.84 1.68 0.37
CA VAL A 47 32.88 2.74 0.00
C VAL A 47 31.68 2.21 -0.79
N ASP A 48 31.82 1.16 -1.60
CA ASP A 48 30.70 0.61 -2.38
C ASP A 48 29.76 -0.21 -1.51
N SER A 49 30.28 -0.87 -0.47
CA SER A 49 29.46 -1.53 0.55
C SER A 49 28.75 -0.49 1.43
N VAL A 50 29.45 0.60 1.78
CA VAL A 50 28.88 1.73 2.53
C VAL A 50 27.76 2.42 1.76
N ARG A 51 27.98 2.76 0.48
CA ARG A 51 26.94 3.32 -0.41
C ARG A 51 25.75 2.39 -0.58
N ALA A 52 25.98 1.08 -0.57
CA ALA A 52 24.92 0.09 -0.64
C ALA A 52 24.13 -0.03 0.67
N ALA A 53 24.70 0.32 1.82
CA ALA A 53 24.01 0.23 3.11
C ALA A 53 23.31 1.53 3.52
N ILE A 54 23.89 2.69 3.17
CA ILE A 54 23.34 3.99 3.53
C ILE A 54 22.22 4.38 2.56
N ASP A 55 21.17 4.95 3.12
CA ASP A 55 20.13 5.63 2.35
C ASP A 55 20.19 7.15 2.60
N PRO A 56 20.86 7.94 1.73
CA PRO A 56 21.02 9.37 1.94
C PRO A 56 19.69 10.13 1.88
N MET A 57 18.66 9.57 1.22
CA MET A 57 17.33 10.19 1.15
C MET A 57 16.57 10.04 2.47
N ALA A 58 16.69 8.88 3.13
CA ALA A 58 16.02 8.65 4.41
C ALA A 58 16.44 9.65 5.49
N GLY A 59 17.72 10.06 5.49
CA GLY A 59 18.25 11.05 6.44
C GLY A 59 17.74 12.48 6.25
N ARG A 60 17.19 12.82 5.08
CA ARG A 60 16.64 14.15 4.79
C ARG A 60 15.15 14.28 5.15
N LEU A 61 14.48 13.16 5.39
CA LEU A 61 13.04 13.16 5.66
C LEU A 61 12.77 13.51 7.13
N PRO A 62 11.69 14.26 7.43
CA PRO A 62 11.29 14.53 8.80
C PRO A 62 11.12 13.23 9.61
N ARG A 63 11.59 13.24 10.85
CA ARG A 63 11.47 12.10 11.77
C ARG A 63 10.00 11.85 12.08
N LEU A 64 9.59 10.58 12.06
CA LEU A 64 8.27 10.17 12.52
C LEU A 64 8.33 9.97 14.04
N THR A 65 7.33 10.46 14.78
CA THR A 65 7.27 10.32 16.25
C THR A 65 7.29 8.85 16.68
N ASN A 66 6.57 7.98 15.96
CA ASN A 66 6.55 6.54 16.20
C ASN A 66 6.51 5.74 14.89
N PRO A 67 7.67 5.48 14.25
CA PRO A 67 7.72 4.82 12.95
C PRO A 67 7.17 3.38 12.99
N ARG A 68 7.30 2.70 14.13
CA ARG A 68 6.77 1.34 14.30
C ARG A 68 5.25 1.32 14.29
N SER A 69 4.60 2.22 15.04
CA SER A 69 3.13 2.33 15.05
C SER A 69 2.59 2.76 13.70
N VAL A 70 3.23 3.73 13.03
CA VAL A 70 2.85 4.16 11.66
C VAL A 70 2.90 2.98 10.68
N GLY A 71 3.98 2.20 10.70
CA GLY A 71 4.11 1.03 9.82
C GLY A 71 3.11 -0.08 10.12
N ASN A 72 2.77 -0.32 11.39
CA ASN A 72 1.73 -1.28 11.78
C ASN A 72 0.34 -0.79 11.38
N ALA A 73 0.02 0.49 11.61
CA ALA A 73 -1.25 1.10 11.25
C ALA A 73 -1.48 1.06 9.73
N LEU A 74 -0.46 1.38 8.93
CA LEU A 74 -0.55 1.30 7.48
C LEU A 74 -0.85 -0.13 6.99
N LEU A 75 -0.15 -1.12 7.54
CA LEU A 75 -0.38 -2.52 7.19
C LEU A 75 -1.79 -2.96 7.63
N TRP A 76 -2.21 -2.61 8.85
CA TRP A 76 -3.54 -2.93 9.35
C TRP A 76 -4.65 -2.37 8.46
N LEU A 77 -4.55 -1.08 8.10
CA LEU A 77 -5.48 -0.42 7.19
C LEU A 77 -5.62 -1.17 5.87
N ILE A 78 -4.49 -1.53 5.25
CA ILE A 78 -4.49 -2.22 3.95
C ILE A 78 -5.06 -3.64 4.09
N MET A 79 -4.70 -4.38 5.15
CA MET A 79 -5.28 -5.70 5.41
C MET A 79 -6.80 -5.64 5.62
N CYS A 80 -7.31 -4.58 6.27
CA CYS A 80 -8.76 -4.37 6.38
C CYS A 80 -9.40 -4.09 5.01
N LEU A 81 -8.80 -3.24 4.18
CA LEU A 81 -9.30 -2.97 2.83
C LEU A 81 -9.31 -4.25 1.97
N ASP A 82 -8.24 -5.05 2.02
CA ASP A 82 -8.12 -6.33 1.33
C ASP A 82 -9.22 -7.29 1.79
N ALA A 83 -9.41 -7.44 3.11
CA ALA A 83 -10.44 -8.31 3.67
C ALA A 83 -11.86 -7.87 3.26
N ALA A 84 -12.16 -6.57 3.29
CA ALA A 84 -13.44 -6.04 2.83
C ALA A 84 -13.65 -6.30 1.32
N ALA A 85 -12.62 -6.11 0.50
CA ALA A 85 -12.68 -6.38 -0.94
C ALA A 85 -12.90 -7.86 -1.25
N ILE A 86 -12.19 -8.76 -0.57
CA ILE A 86 -12.35 -10.21 -0.70
C ILE A 86 -13.75 -10.64 -0.31
N VAL A 87 -14.26 -10.14 0.83
CA VAL A 87 -15.60 -10.45 1.33
C VAL A 87 -16.68 -10.01 0.34
N LEU A 88 -16.64 -8.75 -0.12
CA LEU A 88 -17.66 -8.21 -1.03
C LEU A 88 -17.60 -8.88 -2.41
N THR A 89 -16.40 -9.10 -2.95
CA THR A 89 -16.23 -9.77 -4.25
C THR A 89 -16.61 -11.25 -4.16
N GLY A 90 -16.24 -11.93 -3.07
CA GLY A 90 -16.60 -13.33 -2.83
C GLY A 90 -18.11 -13.53 -2.73
N ARG A 91 -18.82 -12.63 -2.02
CA ARG A 91 -20.29 -12.64 -1.94
C ARG A 91 -20.92 -12.41 -3.31
N ALA A 92 -20.44 -11.43 -4.08
CA ALA A 92 -20.93 -11.20 -5.44
C ALA A 92 -20.69 -12.43 -6.34
N LEU A 93 -19.57 -13.14 -6.15
CA LEU A 93 -19.23 -14.32 -6.96
C LEU A 93 -20.14 -15.49 -6.60
N GLY A 94 -20.43 -15.69 -5.31
CA GLY A 94 -21.39 -16.68 -4.85
C GLY A 94 -22.76 -16.47 -5.49
N LEU A 95 -23.30 -15.24 -5.43
CA LEU A 95 -24.58 -14.89 -6.06
C LEU A 95 -24.58 -15.19 -7.56
N ARG A 96 -23.47 -14.89 -8.25
CA ARG A 96 -23.33 -15.14 -9.68
C ARG A 96 -23.30 -16.64 -10.02
N LEU A 97 -22.60 -17.44 -9.23
CA LEU A 97 -22.49 -18.89 -9.44
C LEU A 97 -23.81 -19.61 -9.14
N ASP A 98 -24.56 -19.14 -8.15
CA ASP A 98 -25.90 -19.63 -7.84
C ASP A 98 -26.87 -19.38 -9.00
N ALA A 99 -26.81 -18.20 -9.63
CA ALA A 99 -27.59 -17.88 -10.82
C ALA A 99 -27.25 -18.79 -12.03
N LEU A 100 -26.09 -19.45 -12.02
CA LEU A 100 -25.68 -20.45 -13.01
C LEU A 100 -26.08 -21.89 -12.60
N GLY A 101 -26.91 -22.05 -11.56
CA GLY A 101 -27.39 -23.35 -11.10
C GLY A 101 -26.42 -24.13 -10.21
N ARG A 102 -25.53 -23.44 -9.47
CA ARG A 102 -24.62 -24.07 -8.49
C ARG A 102 -25.00 -23.70 -7.03
N PRO A 103 -26.12 -24.22 -6.51
CA PRO A 103 -26.86 -23.64 -5.36
C PRO A 103 -26.19 -23.73 -3.98
N HIS A 104 -24.97 -24.22 -3.85
CA HIS A 104 -24.37 -24.48 -2.53
C HIS A 104 -23.39 -23.41 -2.04
N LEU A 105 -23.06 -22.40 -2.85
CA LEU A 105 -22.00 -21.44 -2.49
C LEU A 105 -22.54 -20.23 -1.73
N VAL A 106 -23.73 -19.72 -2.06
CA VAL A 106 -24.37 -18.64 -1.29
C VAL A 106 -24.74 -19.10 0.12
N GLU A 107 -25.13 -20.36 0.29
CA GLU A 107 -25.40 -20.95 1.60
C GLU A 107 -24.15 -20.92 2.51
N MET A 108 -22.95 -21.10 1.92
CA MET A 108 -21.67 -21.01 2.65
C MET A 108 -21.28 -19.57 3.01
N MET A 109 -21.81 -18.56 2.30
CA MET A 109 -21.55 -17.14 2.56
C MET A 109 -22.86 -16.43 2.96
N PRO A 110 -23.32 -16.61 4.20
CA PRO A 110 -24.57 -16.03 4.67
C PRO A 110 -24.52 -14.51 4.59
N ARG A 111 -25.68 -13.85 4.50
CA ARG A 111 -25.79 -12.39 4.41
C ARG A 111 -25.02 -11.64 5.51
N GLY A 112 -24.85 -12.25 6.69
CA GLY A 112 -24.03 -11.71 7.79
C GLY A 112 -22.55 -11.48 7.43
N VAL A 113 -22.03 -12.11 6.37
CA VAL A 113 -20.68 -11.87 5.86
C VAL A 113 -20.52 -10.43 5.34
N VAL A 114 -21.58 -9.80 4.81
CA VAL A 114 -21.56 -8.38 4.40
C VAL A 114 -21.40 -7.46 5.61
N LEU A 115 -22.01 -7.80 6.75
CA LEU A 115 -21.77 -7.09 8.02
C LEU A 115 -20.30 -7.21 8.44
N GLY A 116 -19.65 -8.33 8.13
CA GLY A 116 -18.20 -8.49 8.27
C GLY A 116 -17.40 -7.41 7.51
N ALA A 117 -17.77 -7.08 6.27
CA ALA A 117 -17.12 -6.01 5.51
C ALA A 117 -17.31 -4.62 6.16
N VAL A 118 -18.49 -4.35 6.72
CA VAL A 118 -18.76 -3.12 7.48
C VAL A 118 -17.85 -3.04 8.71
N LEU A 119 -17.80 -4.10 9.52
CA LEU A 119 -16.97 -4.15 10.72
C LEU A 119 -15.49 -3.99 10.40
N VAL A 120 -15.02 -4.62 9.32
CA VAL A 120 -13.64 -4.50 8.85
C VAL A 120 -13.32 -3.07 8.39
N ALA A 121 -14.22 -2.40 7.67
CA ALA A 121 -14.05 -1.01 7.26
C ALA A 121 -14.00 -0.06 8.47
N VAL A 122 -14.85 -0.28 9.48
CA VAL A 122 -14.84 0.47 10.75
C VAL A 122 -13.56 0.21 11.55
N ALA A 123 -13.10 -1.03 11.60
CA ALA A 123 -11.85 -1.42 12.26
C ALA A 123 -10.60 -0.78 11.65
N ALA A 124 -10.69 -0.22 10.45
CA ALA A 124 -9.61 0.53 9.81
C ALA A 124 -9.49 1.99 10.29
N LEU A 125 -10.54 2.57 10.90
CA LEU A 125 -10.56 3.98 11.32
C LEU A 125 -9.49 4.33 12.37
N PRO A 126 -9.20 3.49 13.39
CA PRO A 126 -8.11 3.76 14.33
C PRO A 126 -6.75 3.89 13.64
N ALA A 127 -6.52 3.15 12.55
CA ALA A 127 -5.28 3.27 11.78
C ALA A 127 -5.15 4.65 11.12
N VAL A 128 -6.24 5.26 10.66
CA VAL A 128 -6.23 6.62 10.10
C VAL A 128 -5.75 7.65 11.13
N VAL A 129 -6.19 7.51 12.39
CA VAL A 129 -5.75 8.38 13.48
C VAL A 129 -4.25 8.17 13.78
N LEU A 130 -3.79 6.92 13.82
CA LEU A 130 -2.37 6.60 14.07
C LEU A 130 -1.43 7.02 12.93
N LEU A 131 -1.95 7.22 11.73
CA LEU A 131 -1.21 7.74 10.58
C LEU A 131 -1.11 9.27 10.58
N ALA A 132 -1.80 9.97 11.48
CA ALA A 132 -1.77 11.42 11.54
C ALA A 132 -0.37 11.94 11.93
N PRO A 133 0.24 12.84 11.12
CA PRO A 133 1.50 13.47 11.51
C PRO A 133 1.30 14.40 12.73
N PRO A 134 2.34 14.63 13.54
CA PRO A 134 2.30 15.63 14.61
C PRO A 134 1.98 17.02 14.05
N ARG A 135 1.34 17.88 14.85
CA ARG A 135 0.81 19.20 14.43
C ARG A 135 1.87 20.21 13.99
N GLU A 136 3.14 19.95 14.25
CA GLU A 136 4.26 20.89 14.03
C GLU A 136 5.12 20.56 12.80
N ALA A 137 4.89 19.43 12.13
CA ALA A 137 5.59 19.09 10.90
C ALA A 137 5.26 20.04 9.72
N GLU A 138 6.26 20.48 8.97
CA GLU A 138 6.01 21.21 7.72
C GLU A 138 5.24 20.33 6.71
N GLY A 139 4.28 20.91 5.98
CA GLY A 139 3.51 20.20 4.95
C GLY A 139 2.33 19.35 5.45
N ILE A 140 1.93 19.43 6.73
CA ILE A 140 0.80 18.67 7.32
C ILE A 140 -0.51 18.81 6.53
N GLY A 141 -0.76 19.99 5.93
CA GLY A 141 -2.05 20.30 5.32
C GLY A 141 -2.48 19.28 4.27
N VAL A 142 -1.54 18.78 3.46
CA VAL A 142 -1.83 17.80 2.40
C VAL A 142 -2.06 16.41 2.99
N VAL A 143 -1.21 15.96 3.92
CA VAL A 143 -1.33 14.63 4.55
C VAL A 143 -2.62 14.53 5.36
N ARG A 144 -2.95 15.56 6.16
CA ARG A 144 -4.17 15.59 6.97
C ARG A 144 -5.43 15.61 6.10
N ARG A 145 -5.41 16.34 4.98
CA ARG A 145 -6.51 16.31 3.98
C ARG A 145 -6.70 14.92 3.39
N ASN A 146 -5.61 14.23 3.06
CA ASN A 146 -5.67 12.85 2.57
C ASN A 146 -6.20 11.90 3.65
N LEU A 147 -5.78 12.04 4.90
CA LEU A 147 -6.31 11.22 6.00
C LEU A 147 -7.81 11.44 6.23
N TRP A 148 -8.29 12.67 6.18
CA TRP A 148 -9.72 12.96 6.26
C TRP A 148 -10.50 12.35 5.09
N ARG A 149 -9.99 12.48 3.86
CA ARG A 149 -10.60 11.85 2.68
C ARG A 149 -10.62 10.33 2.77
N LEU A 150 -9.54 9.74 3.28
CA LEU A 150 -9.44 8.30 3.52
C LEU A 150 -10.47 7.84 4.56
N GLY A 151 -10.58 8.54 5.69
CA GLY A 151 -11.59 8.26 6.71
C GLY A 151 -13.02 8.37 6.16
N GLY A 152 -13.30 9.43 5.38
CA GLY A 152 -14.57 9.59 4.69
C GLY A 152 -14.87 8.47 3.68
N GLY A 153 -13.87 8.03 2.91
CA GLY A 153 -14.00 6.91 1.98
C GLY A 153 -14.27 5.58 2.69
N LEU A 154 -13.64 5.32 3.84
CA LEU A 154 -13.92 4.13 4.66
C LEU A 154 -15.34 4.15 5.23
N LEU A 155 -15.80 5.31 5.72
CA LEU A 155 -17.17 5.48 6.20
C LEU A 155 -18.19 5.31 5.07
N ALA A 156 -17.90 5.84 3.87
CA ALA A 156 -18.76 5.66 2.70
C ALA A 156 -18.84 4.19 2.27
N LEU A 157 -17.73 3.45 2.30
CA LEU A 157 -17.71 2.00 2.03
C LEU A 157 -18.54 1.24 3.07
N ALA A 158 -18.35 1.54 4.36
CA ALA A 158 -19.10 0.91 5.45
C ALA A 158 -20.61 1.19 5.32
N ALA A 159 -20.98 2.44 5.08
CA ALA A 159 -22.38 2.85 4.91
C ALA A 159 -23.00 2.20 3.67
N GLY A 160 -22.30 2.18 2.53
CA GLY A 160 -22.79 1.54 1.31
C GLY A 160 -23.00 0.04 1.50
N ALA A 161 -22.08 -0.65 2.17
CA ALA A 161 -22.20 -2.09 2.44
C ALA A 161 -23.36 -2.39 3.41
N ALA A 162 -23.55 -1.56 4.44
CA ALA A 162 -24.67 -1.65 5.36
C ALA A 162 -26.02 -1.41 4.65
N THR A 163 -26.08 -0.41 3.75
CA THR A 163 -27.28 -0.13 2.94
C THR A 163 -27.59 -1.29 1.99
N ALA A 164 -26.58 -1.83 1.30
CA ALA A 164 -26.76 -2.99 0.42
C ALA A 164 -27.29 -4.21 1.20
N TRP A 165 -26.76 -4.45 2.40
CA TRP A 165 -27.24 -5.51 3.29
C TRP A 165 -28.69 -5.30 3.74
N ALA A 166 -29.05 -4.09 4.20
CA ALA A 166 -30.39 -3.76 4.68
C ALA A 166 -31.45 -3.81 3.56
N LEU A 167 -31.12 -3.32 2.36
CA LEU A 167 -32.05 -3.40 1.22
C LEU A 167 -32.29 -4.84 0.78
N ALA A 168 -31.25 -5.68 0.81
CA ALA A 168 -31.36 -7.09 0.45
C ALA A 168 -32.11 -7.93 1.50
N SER A 169 -32.17 -7.48 2.76
CA SER A 169 -32.92 -8.19 3.81
C SER A 169 -34.42 -7.92 3.76
N GLU A 170 -34.83 -6.70 3.44
CA GLU A 170 -36.24 -6.28 3.57
C GLU A 170 -37.06 -6.52 2.30
N LEU A 171 -36.44 -6.51 1.11
CA LEU A 171 -37.20 -6.57 -0.15
C LEU A 171 -36.72 -7.70 -1.05
N ALA A 172 -37.59 -8.69 -1.27
CA ALA A 172 -37.35 -9.77 -2.23
C ALA A 172 -37.03 -9.25 -3.64
N ALA A 173 -37.64 -8.15 -4.06
CA ALA A 173 -37.38 -7.48 -5.34
C ALA A 173 -35.92 -6.98 -5.47
N PHE A 174 -35.22 -6.75 -4.36
CA PHE A 174 -33.83 -6.29 -4.34
C PHE A 174 -32.82 -7.44 -4.31
N ALA A 175 -33.26 -8.67 -4.02
CA ALA A 175 -32.38 -9.84 -4.04
C ALA A 175 -31.71 -10.01 -5.42
N GLU A 176 -32.45 -9.70 -6.49
CA GLU A 176 -31.93 -9.84 -7.85
C GLU A 176 -31.01 -8.69 -8.30
N ILE A 177 -30.90 -7.59 -7.54
CA ILE A 177 -29.93 -6.49 -7.76
C ILE A 177 -28.85 -6.42 -6.67
N GLU A 178 -28.92 -7.29 -5.64
CA GLU A 178 -27.95 -7.37 -4.54
C GLU A 178 -26.51 -7.46 -5.06
N GLU A 179 -26.26 -8.32 -6.04
CA GLU A 179 -24.93 -8.49 -6.66
C GLU A 179 -24.39 -7.16 -7.23
N SER A 180 -25.21 -6.42 -7.99
CA SER A 180 -24.82 -5.15 -8.59
C SER A 180 -24.57 -4.07 -7.54
N LEU A 181 -25.43 -3.99 -6.53
CA LEU A 181 -25.28 -3.02 -5.44
C LEU A 181 -23.99 -3.25 -4.65
N LEU A 182 -23.63 -4.51 -4.38
CA LEU A 182 -22.39 -4.86 -3.69
C LEU A 182 -21.15 -4.48 -4.51
N LEU A 183 -21.12 -4.80 -5.81
CA LEU A 183 -19.99 -4.46 -6.69
C LEU A 183 -19.85 -2.94 -6.89
N ILE A 184 -20.95 -2.21 -7.10
CA ILE A 184 -20.93 -0.75 -7.21
C ILE A 184 -20.43 -0.12 -5.90
N THR A 185 -20.93 -0.61 -4.76
CA THR A 185 -20.48 -0.16 -3.43
C THR A 185 -18.98 -0.37 -3.23
N LEU A 186 -18.49 -1.57 -3.55
CA LEU A 186 -17.07 -1.90 -3.48
C LEU A 186 -16.25 -0.95 -4.38
N ALA A 187 -16.67 -0.76 -5.62
CA ALA A 187 -15.97 0.10 -6.56
C ALA A 187 -15.90 1.58 -6.10
N LEU A 188 -17.02 2.12 -5.60
CA LEU A 188 -17.05 3.47 -5.03
C LEU A 188 -16.13 3.58 -3.80
N GLY A 189 -16.12 2.57 -2.93
CA GLY A 189 -15.22 2.50 -1.78
C GLY A 189 -13.75 2.45 -2.19
N ILE A 190 -13.40 1.64 -3.20
CA ILE A 190 -12.04 1.59 -3.78
C ILE A 190 -11.66 2.98 -4.31
N ALA A 191 -12.49 3.60 -5.15
CA ALA A 191 -12.20 4.91 -5.73
C ALA A 191 -11.99 5.99 -4.64
N ALA A 192 -12.87 6.01 -3.63
CA ALA A 192 -12.83 6.98 -2.55
C ALA A 192 -11.62 6.81 -1.62
N THR A 193 -11.17 5.57 -1.38
CA THR A 193 -10.05 5.28 -0.46
C THR A 193 -8.68 5.27 -1.15
N MET A 194 -8.59 4.85 -2.41
CA MET A 194 -7.29 4.68 -3.10
C MET A 194 -6.60 6.00 -3.44
N LEU A 195 -7.35 7.03 -3.84
CA LEU A 195 -6.79 8.35 -4.16
C LEU A 195 -6.05 8.98 -2.95
N PRO A 196 -6.66 9.08 -1.75
CA PRO A 196 -5.94 9.58 -0.58
C PRO A 196 -4.87 8.62 -0.07
N LEU A 197 -5.11 7.30 -0.12
CA LEU A 197 -4.13 6.29 0.29
C LEU A 197 -2.84 6.38 -0.53
N ARG A 198 -2.94 6.66 -1.84
CA ARG A 198 -1.77 6.90 -2.70
C ARG A 198 -0.87 8.00 -2.15
N GLY A 199 -1.45 9.14 -1.76
CA GLY A 199 -0.69 10.26 -1.21
C GLY A 199 0.03 9.86 0.07
N ILE A 200 -0.66 9.14 0.97
CA ILE A 200 -0.09 8.64 2.22
C ILE A 200 1.04 7.64 1.96
N LEU A 201 0.84 6.67 1.06
CA LEU A 201 1.84 5.68 0.66
C LEU A 201 3.07 6.31 0.01
N GLN A 202 2.90 7.35 -0.80
CA GLN A 202 4.02 8.09 -1.36
C GLN A 202 4.84 8.77 -0.26
N THR A 203 4.19 9.56 0.61
CA THR A 203 4.87 10.27 1.69
C THR A 203 5.58 9.34 2.67
N ILE A 204 4.93 8.25 3.11
CA ILE A 204 5.55 7.31 4.04
C ILE A 204 6.57 6.43 3.32
N GLY A 205 6.24 5.97 2.11
CA GLY A 205 7.06 5.05 1.32
C GLY A 205 8.37 5.66 0.83
N GLU A 206 8.50 6.99 0.77
CA GLU A 206 9.79 7.67 0.57
C GLU A 206 10.86 7.25 1.59
N ARG A 207 10.49 6.70 2.75
CA ARG A 207 11.44 6.17 3.75
C ARG A 207 11.90 4.74 3.46
N SER A 208 11.26 4.05 2.52
CA SER A 208 11.60 2.67 2.14
C SER A 208 12.35 2.65 0.82
N ARG A 209 13.64 2.29 0.87
CA ARG A 209 14.45 2.15 -0.35
C ARG A 209 13.83 1.15 -1.33
N GLN A 210 13.34 0.01 -0.84
CA GLN A 210 12.69 -1.03 -1.67
C GLN A 210 11.48 -0.46 -2.43
N TYR A 211 10.60 0.25 -1.71
CA TYR A 211 9.44 0.92 -2.31
C TYR A 211 9.87 1.97 -3.35
N ARG A 212 10.96 2.71 -3.09
CA ARG A 212 11.49 3.69 -4.03
C ARG A 212 12.06 3.04 -5.30
N THR A 213 12.84 1.97 -5.16
CA THR A 213 13.51 1.30 -6.30
C THR A 213 12.54 0.47 -7.14
N ALA A 214 11.45 -0.03 -6.57
CA ALA A 214 10.42 -0.79 -7.28
C ALA A 214 9.58 0.03 -8.28
N ARG A 215 10.09 1.16 -8.83
CA ARG A 215 9.33 2.12 -9.67
C ARG A 215 8.60 1.48 -10.85
N SER A 216 9.18 0.47 -11.49
CA SER A 216 8.57 -0.26 -12.60
C SER A 216 7.48 -1.24 -12.16
N GLU A 217 7.52 -1.71 -10.91
CA GLU A 217 6.59 -2.67 -10.31
C GLU A 217 5.52 -1.98 -9.45
N ARG A 218 5.52 -0.65 -9.36
CA ARG A 218 4.46 0.08 -8.66
C ARG A 218 3.19 -0.02 -9.48
N GLN A 219 2.36 -1.01 -9.18
CA GLN A 219 0.95 -0.96 -9.57
C GLN A 219 0.42 0.38 -9.06
N ARG A 220 0.03 1.22 -10.01
CA ARG A 220 -0.30 2.60 -9.71
C ARG A 220 -1.65 2.54 -9.03
N ALA A 221 -1.85 3.27 -7.95
CA ALA A 221 -3.19 3.41 -7.36
C ALA A 221 -4.23 3.91 -8.40
N ILE A 222 -3.76 4.52 -9.50
CA ILE A 222 -4.60 4.87 -10.65
C ILE A 222 -5.15 3.65 -11.40
N ASP A 223 -4.42 2.53 -11.43
CA ASP A 223 -4.86 1.29 -12.08
C ASP A 223 -6.01 0.66 -11.28
N MET A 224 -5.96 0.77 -9.94
CA MET A 224 -7.06 0.35 -9.07
C MET A 224 -8.29 1.26 -9.20
N VAL A 225 -8.08 2.57 -9.37
CA VAL A 225 -9.19 3.50 -9.67
C VAL A 225 -9.79 3.19 -11.04
N ALA A 226 -8.96 2.88 -12.05
CA ALA A 226 -9.43 2.47 -13.37
C ALA A 226 -10.24 1.17 -13.31
N ALA A 227 -9.78 0.18 -12.52
CA ALA A 227 -10.54 -1.03 -12.25
C ALA A 227 -11.88 -0.73 -11.57
N ALA A 228 -11.91 0.17 -10.58
CA ALA A 228 -13.17 0.60 -9.96
C ALA A 228 -14.12 1.26 -10.97
N VAL A 229 -13.63 2.13 -11.85
CA VAL A 229 -14.43 2.75 -12.92
C VAL A 229 -14.97 1.69 -13.88
N GLY A 230 -14.15 0.72 -14.30
CA GLY A 230 -14.57 -0.40 -15.14
C GLY A 230 -15.67 -1.24 -14.48
N MET A 231 -15.55 -1.49 -13.17
CA MET A 231 -16.58 -2.18 -12.38
C MET A 231 -17.91 -1.43 -12.36
N ILE A 232 -17.88 -0.12 -12.09
CA ILE A 232 -19.09 0.74 -12.10
C ILE A 232 -19.71 0.76 -13.48
N ALA A 233 -18.92 0.96 -14.53
CA ALA A 233 -19.40 1.01 -15.90
C ALA A 233 -20.05 -0.32 -16.32
N GLY A 234 -19.39 -1.45 -16.05
CA GLY A 234 -19.92 -2.78 -16.36
C GLY A 234 -21.25 -3.08 -15.68
N GLU A 235 -21.34 -2.79 -14.37
CA GLU A 235 -22.58 -2.96 -13.61
C GLU A 235 -23.69 -2.00 -14.02
N THR A 236 -23.36 -0.76 -14.37
CA THR A 236 -24.33 0.22 -14.87
C THR A 236 -24.92 -0.22 -16.20
N VAL A 237 -24.10 -0.72 -17.12
CA VAL A 237 -24.56 -1.30 -18.39
C VAL A 237 -25.49 -2.49 -18.13
N ARG A 238 -25.10 -3.39 -17.22
CA ARG A 238 -25.90 -4.57 -16.86
C ARG A 238 -27.27 -4.19 -16.28
N LEU A 239 -27.30 -3.19 -15.40
CA LEU A 239 -28.55 -2.67 -14.82
C LEU A 239 -29.42 -1.95 -15.85
N ALA A 240 -28.83 -1.19 -16.77
CA ALA A 240 -29.55 -0.40 -17.76
C ALA A 240 -30.29 -1.25 -18.80
N VAL A 241 -29.75 -2.43 -19.15
CA VAL A 241 -30.38 -3.36 -20.11
C VAL A 241 -31.26 -4.41 -19.45
N ARG A 242 -31.45 -4.33 -18.13
CA ARG A 242 -32.22 -5.30 -17.38
C ARG A 242 -33.68 -5.32 -17.86
N GLY A 243 -34.18 -6.49 -18.22
CA GLY A 243 -35.56 -6.68 -18.68
C GLY A 243 -35.80 -6.43 -20.17
N GLY A 244 -34.76 -6.13 -20.96
CA GLY A 244 -34.85 -6.04 -22.42
C GLY A 244 -34.19 -7.22 -23.15
N ASP A 245 -34.36 -7.28 -24.48
CA ASP A 245 -33.79 -8.32 -25.36
C ASP A 245 -32.28 -8.20 -25.60
N LEU A 246 -31.61 -7.23 -24.95
CA LEU A 246 -30.18 -6.94 -25.13
C LEU A 246 -29.28 -7.81 -24.24
N GLY A 247 -29.52 -9.12 -24.19
CA GLY A 247 -28.79 -10.06 -23.33
C GLY A 247 -27.27 -10.10 -23.57
N ILE A 248 -26.83 -9.85 -24.80
CA ILE A 248 -25.39 -9.76 -25.15
C ILE A 248 -24.74 -8.59 -24.41
N LEU A 249 -25.41 -7.44 -24.33
CA LEU A 249 -24.85 -6.24 -23.69
C LEU A 249 -24.79 -6.42 -22.17
N ALA A 250 -25.77 -7.11 -21.57
CA ALA A 250 -25.75 -7.49 -20.15
C ALA A 250 -24.54 -8.40 -19.83
N THR A 251 -24.29 -9.38 -20.71
CA THR A 251 -23.17 -10.32 -20.57
C THR A 251 -21.82 -9.61 -20.69
N LEU A 252 -21.69 -8.70 -21.65
CA LEU A 252 -20.49 -7.88 -21.82
C LEU A 252 -20.23 -7.00 -20.59
N GLY A 253 -21.27 -6.31 -20.08
CA GLY A 253 -21.19 -5.47 -18.88
C GLY A 253 -20.74 -6.27 -17.66
N GLY A 254 -21.35 -7.43 -17.41
CA GLY A 254 -20.94 -8.32 -16.32
C GLY A 254 -19.50 -8.83 -16.47
N THR A 255 -19.07 -9.18 -17.69
CA THR A 255 -17.70 -9.62 -17.95
C THR A 255 -16.68 -8.53 -17.64
N ILE A 256 -16.95 -7.29 -18.06
CA ILE A 256 -16.09 -6.12 -17.76
C ILE A 256 -16.01 -5.91 -16.25
N ALA A 257 -17.14 -5.99 -15.54
CA ALA A 257 -17.17 -5.80 -14.09
C ALA A 257 -16.35 -6.87 -13.34
N TRP A 258 -16.45 -8.14 -13.74
CA TRP A 258 -15.71 -9.24 -13.13
C TRP A 258 -14.21 -9.21 -13.39
N ILE A 259 -13.79 -8.90 -14.63
CA ILE A 259 -12.36 -8.69 -14.95
C ILE A 259 -11.82 -7.54 -14.11
N SER A 260 -12.58 -6.45 -14.00
CA SER A 260 -12.22 -5.29 -13.19
C SER A 260 -12.10 -5.63 -11.70
N ALA A 261 -13.02 -6.43 -11.15
CA ALA A 261 -12.95 -6.90 -9.76
C ALA A 261 -11.71 -7.76 -9.51
N LEU A 262 -11.38 -8.68 -10.42
CA LEU A 262 -10.16 -9.49 -10.32
C LEU A 262 -8.90 -8.64 -10.35
N MET A 263 -8.83 -7.66 -11.27
CA MET A 263 -7.71 -6.71 -11.33
C MET A 263 -7.57 -5.90 -10.03
N ALA A 264 -8.68 -5.48 -9.43
CA ALA A 264 -8.67 -4.79 -8.14
C ALA A 264 -8.12 -5.68 -7.02
N LEU A 265 -8.53 -6.95 -6.94
CA LEU A 265 -8.01 -7.91 -5.95
C LEU A 265 -6.51 -8.16 -6.10
N ILE A 266 -6.00 -8.27 -7.33
CA ILE A 266 -4.56 -8.36 -7.60
C ILE A 266 -3.85 -7.09 -7.11
N GLY A 267 -4.42 -5.92 -7.40
CA GLY A 267 -3.88 -4.63 -6.95
C GLY A 267 -3.78 -4.51 -5.43
N PHE A 268 -4.78 -5.01 -4.71
CA PHE A 268 -4.77 -5.10 -3.25
C PHE A 268 -3.61 -5.99 -2.73
N GLY A 269 -3.38 -7.15 -3.35
CA GLY A 269 -2.22 -8.00 -3.02
C GLY A 269 -0.88 -7.26 -3.15
N TYR A 270 -0.69 -6.49 -4.22
CA TYR A 270 0.51 -5.65 -4.39
C TYR A 270 0.60 -4.52 -3.35
N LEU A 271 -0.53 -3.91 -2.97
CA LEU A 271 -0.55 -2.91 -1.89
C LEU A 271 -0.09 -3.51 -0.56
N THR A 272 -0.50 -4.73 -0.23
CA THR A 272 -0.04 -5.44 0.97
C THR A 272 1.46 -5.69 0.96
N VAL A 273 2.03 -6.13 -0.17
CA VAL A 273 3.49 -6.29 -0.30
C VAL A 273 4.22 -4.96 -0.10
N ASN A 274 3.72 -3.89 -0.71
CA ASN A 274 4.27 -2.54 -0.53
C ASN A 274 4.20 -2.08 0.94
N ALA A 275 3.08 -2.31 1.61
CA ALA A 275 2.91 -1.98 3.02
C ALA A 275 3.90 -2.74 3.91
N VAL A 276 4.16 -4.02 3.62
CA VAL A 276 5.15 -4.84 4.32
C VAL A 276 6.56 -4.28 4.15
N TRP A 277 6.94 -3.88 2.94
CA TRP A 277 8.25 -3.25 2.69
C TRP A 277 8.41 -1.94 3.43
N ILE A 278 7.37 -1.09 3.42
CA ILE A 278 7.35 0.18 4.16
C ILE A 278 7.49 -0.09 5.66
N ARG A 279 6.66 -0.99 6.22
CA ARG A 279 6.71 -1.38 7.63
C ARG A 279 8.09 -1.90 8.04
N ARG A 280 8.72 -2.73 7.22
CA ARG A 280 10.08 -3.26 7.49
C ARG A 280 11.11 -2.14 7.55
N ALA A 281 11.09 -1.20 6.57
CA ALA A 281 11.99 -0.05 6.55
C ALA A 281 11.78 0.87 7.77
N LEU A 282 10.54 1.07 8.21
CA LEU A 282 10.24 1.87 9.40
C LEU A 282 10.67 1.20 10.71
N ARG A 283 10.62 -0.14 10.79
CA ARG A 283 11.07 -0.89 11.98
C ARG A 283 12.59 -1.00 12.09
N ARG A 284 13.29 -1.03 10.94
CA ARG A 284 14.74 -1.16 10.83
C ARG A 284 15.25 -0.12 9.83
N PRO A 285 15.32 1.16 10.25
CA PRO A 285 15.82 2.21 9.37
C PRO A 285 17.26 1.89 8.94
N PRO A 286 17.64 2.19 7.69
CA PRO A 286 19.01 2.03 7.25
C PRO A 286 19.93 2.89 8.12
N PRO A 287 21.15 2.42 8.44
CA PRO A 287 22.08 3.18 9.23
C PRO A 287 22.47 4.45 8.48
N THR A 288 22.60 5.54 9.23
CA THR A 288 23.08 6.81 8.70
C THR A 288 24.61 6.79 8.58
N LEU A 289 25.19 7.68 7.75
CA LEU A 289 26.64 7.76 7.59
C LEU A 289 27.36 8.01 8.92
N HIS A 290 26.81 8.89 9.76
CA HIS A 290 27.40 9.21 11.06
C HIS A 290 27.33 8.05 12.06
N GLU A 291 26.36 7.13 11.93
CA GLU A 291 26.30 5.92 12.75
C GLU A 291 27.31 4.85 12.32
N LEU A 292 27.70 4.86 11.04
CA LEU A 292 28.66 3.91 10.49
C LEU A 292 30.11 4.35 10.71
N VAL A 293 30.35 5.66 10.74
CA VAL A 293 31.69 6.23 10.63
C VAL A 293 32.08 6.96 11.90
N THR A 294 33.27 6.68 12.42
CA THR A 294 33.90 7.51 13.45
C THR A 294 35.09 8.22 12.82
N ARG A 295 35.24 9.51 13.13
CA ARG A 295 36.47 10.23 12.73
C ARG A 295 37.62 9.56 13.46
N ALA A 296 38.68 9.18 12.74
CA ALA A 296 39.92 8.79 13.37
C ALA A 296 40.31 9.94 14.31
N ASN A 297 40.44 9.66 15.60
CA ASN A 297 40.94 10.66 16.55
C ASN A 297 42.36 11.01 16.10
N THR A 298 42.53 12.19 15.50
CA THR A 298 43.85 12.73 15.15
C THR A 298 44.57 13.31 16.36
N ASP A 299 44.12 13.00 17.58
CA ASP A 299 44.56 13.62 18.82
C ASP A 299 45.47 12.66 19.62
N GLU A 300 46.64 12.33 19.08
CA GLU A 300 47.81 11.91 19.87
C GLU A 300 49.08 12.40 19.16
N GLY A 301 49.47 13.65 19.45
CA GLY A 301 50.67 14.32 18.94
C GLY A 301 50.81 15.73 19.46
#